data_AF-A0A2N2S826-F1
#
_entry.id   AF-A0A2N2S826-F1
#
_cell.length_a   1.000
_cell.length_b   1.000
_cell.length_c   1.000
_cell.angle_alpha   90.00
_cell.angle_beta   90.00
_cell.angle_gamma   90.00
#
_symmetry.space_group_name_H-M   'P 1'
#
loop_
_entity.id
_entity.type
_entity.pdbx_description
1 polymer ?
#
loop_
_entity_poly.entity_id
_entity_poly.type
_entity_poly.pdbx_seq_one_letter_code
_entity_poly.pdbx_strand_id
1 'polypeptide(L)'
;DGRIRDIIKQTTAEKGNELAQIYHVIDVYSASRSRRGMMIELAVRDWARRDAEAAAIVAEVDDVRLRCARDLFLACGVPMEEASSRCMLLYAYVFGVSLMIYEKFDTDVARLKRDIADLIARSAHAVT
;
A
#
# COMPACT_ATOMS: atom_id res chain seq x y z
N ASP A 1 10.52 -6.47 -14.12
CA ASP A 1 9.95 -7.81 -13.79
C ASP A 1 9.89 -8.15 -12.29
N GLY A 2 10.98 -8.07 -11.51
CA GLY A 2 10.97 -8.49 -10.10
C GLY A 2 9.99 -7.75 -9.16
N ARG A 3 9.94 -6.41 -9.21
CA ARG A 3 9.08 -5.61 -8.33
C ARG A 3 7.59 -5.85 -8.53
N ILE A 4 7.17 -5.98 -9.79
CA ILE A 4 5.78 -6.29 -10.18
C ILE A 4 5.36 -7.65 -9.62
N ARG A 5 6.23 -8.66 -9.75
CA ARG A 5 5.98 -10.00 -9.21
C ARG A 5 5.82 -9.99 -7.69
N ASP A 6 6.62 -9.19 -6.99
CA ASP A 6 6.50 -9.02 -5.54
C ASP A 6 5.18 -8.32 -5.16
N ILE A 7 4.76 -7.30 -5.92
CA ILE A 7 3.48 -6.62 -5.69
C ILE A 7 2.34 -7.62 -5.81
N ILE A 8 2.29 -8.38 -6.91
CA ILE A 8 1.26 -9.40 -7.14
C ILE A 8 1.27 -10.40 -6.00
N LYS A 9 2.43 -10.96 -5.64
CA LYS A 9 2.54 -11.92 -4.54
C LYS A 9 1.99 -11.37 -3.22
N GLN A 10 2.26 -10.11 -2.90
CA GLN A 10 1.80 -9.51 -1.64
C GLN A 10 0.32 -9.11 -1.67
N THR A 11 -0.32 -9.03 -2.84
CA THR A 11 -1.71 -8.57 -2.99
C THR A 11 -2.68 -9.68 -3.38
N THR A 12 -2.17 -10.87 -3.74
CA THR A 12 -2.98 -12.07 -3.91
C THR A 12 -3.42 -12.63 -2.55
N ALA A 13 -4.72 -12.83 -2.37
CA ALA A 13 -5.31 -13.48 -1.22
C ALA A 13 -5.87 -14.86 -1.60
N GLU A 14 -5.88 -15.78 -0.63
CA GLU A 14 -6.75 -16.96 -0.70
C GLU A 14 -8.20 -16.54 -0.42
N LYS A 15 -9.16 -17.27 -1.01
CA LYS A 15 -10.58 -16.97 -0.86
C LYS A 15 -10.99 -16.98 0.62
N GLY A 16 -11.58 -15.90 1.10
CA GLY A 16 -11.97 -15.70 2.50
C GLY A 16 -10.91 -15.05 3.39
N ASN A 17 -9.69 -14.81 2.87
CA ASN A 17 -8.59 -14.16 3.58
C ASN A 17 -8.29 -12.75 3.03
N GLU A 18 -9.15 -12.19 2.18
CA GLU A 18 -8.92 -10.92 1.48
C GLU A 18 -8.71 -9.76 2.45
N LEU A 19 -9.54 -9.67 3.49
CA LEU A 19 -9.40 -8.61 4.49
C LEU A 19 -8.09 -8.75 5.29
N ALA A 20 -7.74 -9.97 5.69
CA ALA A 20 -6.46 -10.24 6.35
C ALA A 20 -5.27 -9.90 5.45
N GLN A 21 -5.40 -10.15 4.14
CA GLN A 21 -4.39 -9.78 3.15
C GLN A 21 -4.23 -8.26 3.04
N ILE A 22 -5.30 -7.46 3.13
CA ILE A 22 -5.19 -5.99 3.16
C ILE A 22 -4.36 -5.53 4.37
N TYR A 23 -4.64 -6.05 5.57
CA TYR A 23 -3.84 -5.73 6.75
C TYR A 23 -2.38 -6.13 6.58
N HIS A 24 -2.12 -7.32 6.01
CA HIS A 24 -0.78 -7.78 5.72
C HIS A 24 -0.04 -6.85 4.74
N VAL A 25 -0.70 -6.38 3.68
CA VAL A 25 -0.13 -5.39 2.73
C VAL A 25 0.25 -4.10 3.46
N ILE A 26 -0.64 -3.57 4.32
CA ILE A 26 -0.38 -2.36 5.09
C ILE A 26 0.84 -2.56 6.01
N ASP A 27 0.91 -3.67 6.73
CA ASP A 27 2.03 -3.96 7.64
C ASP A 27 3.35 -4.12 6.89
N VAL A 28 3.38 -4.96 5.84
CA VAL A 28 4.59 -5.20 5.04
C VAL A 28 5.18 -3.91 4.49
N TYR A 29 4.33 -2.98 4.03
CA TYR A 29 4.82 -1.74 3.46
C TYR A 29 5.06 -0.62 4.47
N SER A 30 4.42 -0.63 5.65
CA SER A 30 4.61 0.39 6.71
C SER A 30 5.60 -0.01 7.82
N ALA A 31 6.04 -1.27 7.89
CA ALA A 31 6.96 -1.78 8.90
C ALA A 31 8.43 -1.39 8.64
N SER A 32 9.26 -1.41 9.69
CA SER A 32 10.69 -1.06 9.61
C SER A 32 11.51 -1.91 8.63
N ARG A 33 11.10 -3.17 8.38
CA ARG A 33 11.69 -4.03 7.34
C ARG A 33 11.53 -3.47 5.94
N SER A 34 10.52 -2.64 5.69
CA SER A 34 10.33 -1.94 4.42
C SER A 34 11.23 -0.73 4.27
N ARG A 35 11.87 -0.20 5.34
CA ARG A 35 12.64 1.06 5.29
C ARG A 35 13.75 1.03 4.25
N ARG A 36 14.49 -0.07 4.13
CA ARG A 36 15.50 -0.23 3.07
C ARG A 36 14.86 -0.28 1.68
N GLY A 37 13.77 -1.03 1.53
CA GLY A 37 13.00 -1.08 0.28
C GLY A 37 12.45 0.28 -0.13
N MET A 38 12.03 1.08 0.85
CA MET A 38 11.54 2.43 0.63
C MET A 38 12.65 3.41 0.28
N MET A 39 13.83 3.31 0.90
CA MET A 39 14.98 4.12 0.49
C MET A 39 15.34 3.85 -0.98
N ILE A 40 15.23 2.59 -1.43
CA ILE A 40 15.41 2.23 -2.84
C ILE A 40 14.30 2.86 -3.69
N GLU A 41 13.02 2.71 -3.30
CA GLU A 41 11.89 3.31 -4.02
C GLU A 41 12.04 4.84 -4.14
N LEU A 42 12.46 5.53 -3.08
CA LEU A 42 12.69 6.99 -3.09
C LEU A 42 13.88 7.38 -3.99
N ALA A 43 14.96 6.61 -4.00
CA ALA A 43 16.08 6.83 -4.89
C ALA A 43 15.70 6.62 -6.36
N VAL A 44 14.91 5.58 -6.66
CA VAL A 44 14.38 5.32 -8.00
C VAL A 44 13.43 6.45 -8.43
N ARG A 45 12.58 6.95 -7.54
CA ARG A 45 11.72 8.12 -7.82
C ARG A 45 12.52 9.40 -8.01
N ASP A 46 13.62 9.58 -7.30
CA ASP A 46 14.56 10.70 -7.56
C ASP A 46 15.14 10.63 -8.96
N TRP A 47 15.56 9.45 -9.38
CA TRP A 47 16.05 9.23 -10.73
C TRP A 47 14.96 9.48 -11.78
N ALA A 48 13.74 8.97 -11.57
CA ALA A 48 12.61 9.17 -12.46
C ALA A 48 12.23 10.65 -12.67
N ARG A 49 12.56 11.56 -11.74
CA ARG A 49 12.34 13.01 -11.95
C ARG A 49 13.17 13.60 -13.08
N ARG A 50 14.24 12.93 -13.49
CA ARG A 50 15.23 13.43 -14.45
C ARG A 50 15.51 12.45 -15.59
N ASP A 51 14.80 11.34 -15.65
CA ASP A 51 14.98 10.28 -16.63
C ASP A 51 13.62 9.72 -17.07
N ALA A 52 13.33 9.85 -18.37
CA ALA A 52 12.01 9.50 -18.92
C ALA A 52 11.76 7.98 -18.96
N GLU A 53 12.80 7.16 -19.13
CA GLU A 53 12.67 5.71 -19.13
C GLU A 53 12.39 5.21 -17.71
N ALA A 54 13.14 5.72 -16.73
CA ALA A 54 12.87 5.44 -15.32
C ALA A 54 11.46 5.90 -14.90
N ALA A 55 11.00 7.06 -15.38
CA ALA A 55 9.65 7.55 -15.13
C ALA A 55 8.57 6.61 -15.68
N ALA A 56 8.74 6.12 -16.91
CA ALA A 56 7.81 5.17 -17.52
C ALA A 56 7.71 3.87 -16.72
N ILE A 57 8.85 3.33 -16.26
CA ILE A 57 8.89 2.11 -15.45
C ILE A 57 8.23 2.34 -14.07
N VAL A 58 8.50 3.48 -13.41
CA VAL A 58 7.86 3.81 -12.13
C VAL A 58 6.34 3.92 -12.31
N ALA A 59 5.88 4.55 -13.38
CA ALA A 59 4.46 4.65 -13.69
C ALA A 59 3.80 3.28 -13.91
N GLU A 60 4.46 2.36 -14.63
CA GLU A 60 3.99 0.99 -14.82
C GLU A 60 3.87 0.24 -13.48
N VAL A 61 4.90 0.35 -12.63
CA VAL A 61 4.90 -0.28 -11.31
C VAL A 61 3.80 0.29 -10.40
N ASP A 62 3.58 1.60 -10.42
CA ASP A 62 2.52 2.27 -9.64
C ASP A 62 1.12 1.88 -10.13
N ASP A 63 0.95 1.76 -11.45
CA ASP A 63 -0.30 1.32 -12.05
C ASP A 63 -0.64 -0.15 -11.68
N VAL A 64 0.35 -1.05 -11.71
CA VAL A 64 0.18 -2.43 -11.18
C VAL A 64 -0.16 -2.41 -9.70
N ARG A 65 0.57 -1.62 -8.91
CA ARG A 65 0.38 -1.47 -7.46
C ARG A 65 -1.05 -1.04 -7.12
N LEU A 66 -1.56 -0.03 -7.81
CA LEU A 66 -2.90 0.47 -7.60
C LEU A 66 -3.98 -0.53 -8.06
N ARG A 67 -3.80 -1.16 -9.23
CA ARG A 67 -4.74 -2.18 -9.69
C ARG A 67 -4.84 -3.36 -8.74
N CYS A 68 -3.72 -3.95 -8.35
CA CYS A 68 -3.74 -5.13 -7.50
C CYS A 68 -4.36 -4.86 -6.12
N ALA A 69 -4.06 -3.70 -5.51
CA ALA A 69 -4.68 -3.33 -4.24
C ALA A 69 -6.18 -3.04 -4.38
N ARG A 70 -6.60 -2.35 -5.45
CA ARG A 70 -8.03 -2.16 -5.74
C ARG A 70 -8.75 -3.50 -5.92
N ASP A 71 -8.18 -4.40 -6.69
CA ASP A 71 -8.77 -5.72 -6.95
C ASP A 71 -8.90 -6.54 -5.65
N LEU A 72 -7.95 -6.36 -4.71
CA LEU A 72 -8.06 -6.94 -3.38
C LEU A 72 -9.22 -6.33 -2.55
N PHE A 73 -9.42 -5.01 -2.59
CA PHE A 73 -10.59 -4.38 -1.96
C PHE A 73 -11.92 -4.83 -2.61
N LEU A 74 -11.96 -4.97 -3.93
CA LEU A 74 -13.12 -5.50 -4.64
C LEU A 74 -13.42 -6.93 -4.20
N ALA A 75 -12.39 -7.75 -3.99
CA ALA A 75 -12.53 -9.12 -3.50
C ALA A 75 -13.08 -9.18 -2.05
N CYS A 76 -12.89 -8.12 -1.26
CA CYS A 76 -13.59 -7.91 0.03
C CYS A 76 -15.05 -7.43 -0.11
N GLY A 77 -15.61 -7.37 -1.32
CA GLY A 77 -16.96 -6.87 -1.55
C GLY A 77 -17.11 -5.35 -1.46
N VAL A 78 -16.00 -4.60 -1.45
CA VAL A 78 -16.04 -3.12 -1.44
C VAL A 78 -16.42 -2.62 -2.84
N PRO A 79 -17.34 -1.63 -2.98
CA PRO A 79 -17.70 -1.05 -4.27
C PRO A 79 -16.50 -0.39 -4.98
N MET A 80 -16.51 -0.39 -6.32
CA MET A 80 -15.39 0.09 -7.16
C MET A 80 -14.86 1.49 -6.82
N GLU A 81 -15.75 2.46 -6.60
CA GLU A 81 -15.37 3.83 -6.28
C GLU A 81 -14.64 3.90 -4.93
N GLU A 82 -15.16 3.22 -3.92
CA GLU A 82 -14.56 3.15 -2.60
C GLU A 82 -13.27 2.33 -2.61
N ALA A 83 -13.22 1.22 -3.33
CA ALA A 83 -12.02 0.41 -3.51
C ALA A 83 -10.87 1.23 -4.12
N SER A 84 -11.17 2.08 -5.11
CA SER A 84 -10.20 2.99 -5.72
C SER A 84 -9.69 4.04 -4.71
N SER A 85 -10.60 4.62 -3.93
CA SER A 85 -10.26 5.61 -2.91
C SER A 85 -9.40 5.03 -1.78
N ARG A 86 -9.77 3.83 -1.28
CA ARG A 86 -9.02 3.11 -0.24
C ARG A 86 -7.66 2.63 -0.72
N CYS A 87 -7.56 2.19 -1.97
CA CYS A 87 -6.30 1.87 -2.60
C CYS A 87 -5.35 3.08 -2.61
N MET A 88 -5.85 4.26 -3.00
CA MET A 88 -5.06 5.48 -2.97
C MET A 88 -4.65 5.84 -1.53
N LEU A 89 -5.57 5.73 -0.58
CA LEU A 89 -5.30 6.00 0.84
C LEU A 89 -4.23 5.08 1.42
N LEU A 90 -4.27 3.79 1.09
CA LEU A 90 -3.27 2.80 1.50
C LEU A 90 -1.86 3.22 1.09
N TYR A 91 -1.67 3.57 -0.19
CA TYR A 91 -0.34 3.93 -0.67
C TYR A 91 0.09 5.33 -0.26
N ALA A 92 -0.84 6.29 -0.15
CA ALA A 92 -0.56 7.59 0.45
C ALA A 92 -0.05 7.45 1.89
N TYR A 93 -0.68 6.58 2.69
CA TYR A 93 -0.23 6.26 4.04
C TYR A 93 1.16 5.63 4.04
N VAL A 94 1.38 4.55 3.28
CA VAL A 94 2.67 3.84 3.17
C VAL A 94 3.82 4.77 2.81
N PHE A 95 3.63 5.61 1.78
CA PHE A 95 4.66 6.56 1.38
C PHE A 95 4.86 7.65 2.43
N GLY A 96 3.77 8.21 2.95
CA GLY A 96 3.81 9.26 3.96
C GLY A 96 4.55 8.84 5.22
N VAL A 97 4.21 7.68 5.80
CA VAL A 97 4.86 7.21 7.04
C VAL A 97 6.33 6.90 6.85
N SER A 98 6.76 6.60 5.64
CA SER A 98 8.16 6.32 5.36
C SER A 98 9.02 7.57 5.24
N LEU A 99 8.40 8.73 5.01
CA LEU A 99 9.06 10.03 4.94
C LEU A 99 9.06 10.78 6.27
N MET A 100 8.14 10.44 7.17
CA MET A 100 7.98 11.14 8.45
C MET A 100 8.84 10.52 9.56
N ILE A 101 9.36 11.38 10.43
CA ILE A 101 9.94 10.99 11.73
C ILE A 101 8.87 11.33 12.78
N TYR A 102 8.11 10.32 13.20
CA TYR A 102 6.91 10.47 14.02
C TYR A 102 6.96 9.68 15.32
N GLU A 103 8.11 9.13 15.71
CA GLU A 103 8.28 8.33 16.93
C GLU A 103 7.97 9.13 18.22
N LYS A 104 7.98 10.46 18.14
CA LYS A 104 7.66 11.37 19.25
C LYS A 104 6.26 11.99 19.15
N PHE A 105 5.50 11.66 18.11
CA PHE A 105 4.20 12.27 17.86
C PHE A 105 3.14 11.79 18.87
N ASP A 106 3.16 10.50 19.20
CA ASP A 106 2.25 9.87 20.16
C ASP A 106 3.03 8.85 21.00
N THR A 107 2.61 8.62 22.25
CA THR A 107 3.24 7.65 23.15
C THR A 107 2.90 6.21 22.78
N ASP A 108 1.83 5.97 22.02
CA ASP A 108 1.40 4.67 21.51
C ASP A 108 1.28 4.67 19.98
N VAL A 109 2.44 4.73 19.32
CA VAL A 109 2.56 4.62 17.85
C VAL A 109 1.97 3.31 17.33
N ALA A 110 2.00 2.23 18.12
CA ALA A 110 1.48 0.93 17.70
C ALA A 110 -0.05 0.95 17.59
N ARG A 111 -0.76 1.58 18.54
CA ARG A 111 -2.20 1.83 18.45
C ARG A 111 -2.52 2.68 17.23
N LEU A 112 -1.81 3.80 17.04
CA LEU A 112 -2.05 4.70 15.89
C LEU A 112 -1.95 3.97 14.55
N LYS A 113 -0.99 3.06 14.39
CA LYS A 113 -0.87 2.21 13.18
C LYS A 113 -2.06 1.27 13.00
N ARG A 114 -2.55 0.66 14.08
CA ARG A 114 -3.74 -0.21 14.04
C ARG A 114 -4.99 0.57 13.64
N ASP A 115 -5.20 1.73 14.25
CA ASP A 115 -6.36 2.59 13.97
C ASP A 115 -6.38 3.02 12.50
N ILE A 116 -5.24 3.43 11.96
CA ILE A 116 -5.12 3.79 10.54
C ILE A 116 -5.34 2.57 9.64
N ALA A 117 -4.79 1.41 9.99
CA ALA A 117 -5.01 0.20 9.23
C ALA A 117 -6.50 -0.19 9.19
N ASP A 118 -7.22 -0.05 10.29
CA ASP A 118 -8.68 -0.26 10.34
C ASP A 118 -9.44 0.75 9.46
N LEU A 119 -9.07 2.03 9.50
CA LEU A 119 -9.66 3.06 8.64
C LEU A 119 -9.46 2.75 7.15
N ILE A 120 -8.30 2.22 6.79
CA ILE A 120 -7.99 1.84 5.40
C ILE A 120 -8.70 0.54 5.00
N ALA A 121 -8.68 -0.48 5.85
CA ALA A 121 -9.12 -1.83 5.50
C ALA A 121 -10.63 -2.03 5.59
N ARG A 122 -11.30 -1.47 6.60
CA ARG A 122 -12.72 -1.76 6.86
C ARG A 122 -13.65 -0.80 6.13
N SER A 123 -14.57 -1.35 5.36
CA SER A 123 -15.66 -0.63 4.71
C SER A 123 -17.00 -0.95 5.37
N ALA A 124 -17.81 0.07 5.62
CA ALA A 124 -19.20 -0.10 6.02
C ALA A 124 -20.10 -0.53 4.84
N HIS A 125 -19.63 -0.37 3.60
CA HIS A 125 -20.35 -0.73 2.38
C HIS A 125 -19.88 -2.08 1.79
N ALA A 126 -18.95 -2.78 2.45
CA ALA A 126 -18.54 -4.12 2.05
C ALA A 126 -19.73 -5.08 2.20
N VAL A 127 -20.01 -5.86 1.16
CA VAL A 127 -21.04 -6.90 1.20
C VAL A 127 -20.43 -8.18 1.79
N THR A 128 -21.07 -8.73 2.82
CA THR A 128 -20.67 -9.95 3.55
C THR A 128 -20.79 -11.22 2.71
#